data_AF-A0A832MIX5-F1
#
_entry.id   AF-A0A832MIX5-F1
#
_cell.length_a   1.000
_cell.length_b   1.000
_cell.length_c   1.000
_cell.angle_alpha   90.00
_cell.angle_beta   90.00
_cell.angle_gamma   90.00
#
_symmetry.space_group_name_H-M   'P 1'
#
loop_
_entity.id
_entity.type
_entity.pdbx_description
1 polymer ?
#
loop_
_entity_poly.entity_id
_entity_poly.type
_entity_poly.pdbx_seq_one_letter_code
_entity_poly.pdbx_strand_id
1 'polypeptide(L)'
;MVYVGDYADIANSLLIAHKPKNFTCVSKPWHFLSSFLRQTRTTYKGLRNHYFICTEHFTNRGFALETITIHIEELIKEPYASIICYPKASKAELKKRIMELRKLGVKTIKFSGEKEAFNTPILGKGCVGIVVIAHRNGEKTALKIRRVDADRNRMSEEAEKLKIANSVGVGPKFLAVSRNFLLMQFVEGEFLPKWLEKRLKKDHVKAVLRGILEQCWLLDNIGLDHGELSYAPKHIIVNSAYKPYIIDFETASLNRRPSNVTSICQFLFISGQTAQKVIEKVGEVHKKAVMEALRSYKQDRTKANFEKILEACGIKL
;
A
#
# COMPACT_ATOMS: atom_id res chain seq x y z
N MET A 1 -15.26 52.82 -13.99
CA MET A 1 -15.89 51.61 -14.57
C MET A 1 -15.19 50.41 -13.97
N VAL A 2 -15.98 49.50 -13.41
CA VAL A 2 -15.59 48.54 -12.37
C VAL A 2 -15.05 47.25 -12.97
N TYR A 3 -14.03 46.69 -12.31
CA TYR A 3 -13.42 45.38 -12.55
C TYR A 3 -13.85 44.40 -11.44
N VAL A 4 -14.11 43.13 -11.83
CA VAL A 4 -13.94 41.82 -11.13
C VAL A 4 -14.38 41.75 -9.65
N GLY A 5 -15.24 40.85 -9.15
CA GLY A 5 -15.68 39.50 -9.52
C GLY A 5 -15.75 38.72 -8.20
N ASP A 6 -16.84 38.02 -7.89
CA ASP A 6 -16.90 37.17 -6.69
C ASP A 6 -17.86 35.97 -6.85
N TYR A 7 -17.33 34.80 -6.47
CA TYR A 7 -18.03 33.54 -6.32
C TYR A 7 -18.75 33.54 -4.97
N ALA A 8 -20.08 33.62 -5.00
CA ALA A 8 -20.92 33.36 -3.84
C ALA A 8 -22.17 32.63 -4.30
N ASP A 9 -22.06 31.32 -4.52
CA ASP A 9 -23.20 30.41 -4.53
C ASP A 9 -22.67 28.99 -4.26
N ILE A 10 -23.51 28.17 -3.64
CA ILE A 10 -23.23 26.82 -3.10
C ILE A 10 -22.73 26.81 -1.64
N ALA A 11 -23.50 27.42 -0.74
CA ALA A 11 -23.50 27.06 0.68
C ALA A 11 -24.93 26.92 1.22
N ASN A 12 -25.85 26.41 0.40
CA ASN A 12 -27.26 26.31 0.79
C ASN A 12 -27.91 25.02 0.29
N SER A 13 -27.35 23.86 0.67
CA SER A 13 -28.05 22.57 0.54
C SER A 13 -27.26 21.46 1.22
N LEU A 14 -27.19 21.44 2.56
CA LEU A 14 -26.94 20.24 3.38
C LEU A 14 -27.03 20.60 4.86
N LEU A 15 -28.24 20.89 5.32
CA LEU A 15 -28.56 21.04 6.74
C LEU A 15 -29.85 20.30 7.07
N ILE A 16 -29.85 18.98 6.87
CA ILE A 16 -30.83 18.08 7.50
C ILE A 16 -30.08 16.81 7.93
N ALA A 17 -29.76 16.71 9.23
CA ALA A 17 -30.00 15.53 10.07
C ALA A 17 -29.10 15.48 11.32
N HIS A 18 -29.77 15.42 12.47
CA HIS A 18 -29.36 14.76 13.74
C HIS A 18 -28.30 15.42 14.64
N LYS A 19 -28.79 16.19 15.64
CA LYS A 19 -28.07 16.49 16.89
C LYS A 19 -28.36 15.41 17.96
N PRO A 20 -27.35 14.80 18.62
CA PRO A 20 -27.53 14.25 19.96
C PRO A 20 -27.21 15.30 21.05
N LYS A 21 -27.96 15.21 22.15
CA LYS A 21 -27.95 16.08 23.32
C LYS A 21 -26.82 15.70 24.30
N ASN A 22 -26.43 16.71 25.10
CA ASN A 22 -25.68 16.69 26.37
C ASN A 22 -24.15 16.71 26.31
N PHE A 23 -23.54 17.85 26.67
CA PHE A 23 -22.33 17.92 27.51
C PHE A 23 -22.29 19.25 28.29
N THR A 24 -21.98 19.17 29.58
CA THR A 24 -21.81 20.27 30.53
C THR A 24 -20.35 20.78 30.52
N CYS A 25 -20.18 22.11 30.59
CA CYS A 25 -18.87 22.76 30.61
C CYS A 25 -18.44 22.99 32.08
N VAL A 26 -17.25 22.54 32.47
CA VAL A 26 -16.63 22.84 33.78
C VAL A 26 -15.36 23.65 33.53
N SER A 27 -15.31 24.86 34.08
CA SER A 27 -14.18 25.79 34.04
C SER A 27 -13.07 25.38 35.01
N LYS A 28 -11.80 25.35 34.57
CA LYS A 28 -10.63 25.47 35.46
C LYS A 28 -9.53 26.37 34.86
N PRO A 29 -8.75 27.10 35.69
CA PRO A 29 -7.92 28.20 35.24
C PRO A 29 -6.55 27.79 34.70
N TRP A 30 -5.99 28.67 33.88
CA TRP A 30 -4.68 28.61 33.25
C TRP A 30 -3.53 28.68 34.25
N HIS A 31 -2.74 27.62 34.38
CA HIS A 31 -1.29 27.68 34.57
C HIS A 31 -0.72 26.28 34.31
N PHE A 32 -0.18 26.05 33.11
CA PHE A 32 1.09 25.34 32.87
C PHE A 32 1.28 25.13 31.36
N LEU A 33 2.55 25.01 30.96
CA LEU A 33 3.06 24.70 29.62
C LEU A 33 3.26 25.89 28.67
N SER A 34 4.08 26.83 29.14
CA SER A 34 5.09 27.45 28.29
C SER A 34 6.21 26.44 28.01
N SER A 35 6.34 25.92 26.79
CA SER A 35 7.64 25.62 26.13
C SER A 35 7.52 24.71 24.89
N PHE A 36 6.94 25.14 23.77
CA PHE A 36 7.37 24.57 22.46
C PHE A 36 6.94 25.35 21.21
N LEU A 37 7.09 26.68 21.17
CA LEU A 37 6.98 27.41 19.89
C LEU A 37 8.05 28.51 19.82
N ARG A 38 9.20 28.19 19.23
CA ARG A 38 10.16 29.13 18.67
C ARG A 38 10.44 28.71 17.22
N GLN A 39 10.61 29.73 16.36
CA GLN A 39 10.83 29.74 14.91
C GLN A 39 9.52 29.64 14.11
N THR A 40 9.07 30.64 13.35
CA THR A 40 9.70 31.87 12.83
C THR A 40 8.65 33.00 12.75
N ARG A 41 9.12 34.23 13.00
CA ARG A 41 8.36 35.48 12.84
C ARG A 41 8.18 35.80 11.35
N THR A 42 6.97 36.16 10.93
CA THR A 42 6.79 37.28 10.00
C THR A 42 5.50 38.00 10.34
N THR A 43 5.62 39.32 10.43
CA THR A 43 4.69 40.29 10.99
C THR A 43 3.50 40.58 10.09
N TYR A 44 2.29 40.66 10.65
CA TYR A 44 1.27 41.60 10.18
C TYR A 44 0.54 42.22 11.38
N LYS A 45 0.52 43.56 11.38
CA LYS A 45 -0.17 44.42 12.34
C LYS A 45 -1.66 44.48 11.99
N GLY A 46 -2.50 44.49 13.02
CA GLY A 46 -3.75 45.24 13.04
C GLY A 46 -4.99 44.46 12.61
N LEU A 47 -5.80 44.07 13.59
CA LEU A 47 -7.20 44.47 13.72
C LEU A 47 -7.77 43.82 14.98
N ARG A 48 -8.23 44.66 15.92
CA ARG A 48 -9.05 44.24 17.05
C ARG A 48 -10.38 43.74 16.49
N ASN A 49 -10.61 42.44 16.58
CA ASN A 49 -11.95 41.86 16.66
C ASN A 49 -11.84 40.62 17.54
N HIS A 50 -12.56 40.63 18.66
CA HIS A 50 -12.68 39.48 19.55
C HIS A 50 -13.42 38.36 18.81
N TYR A 51 -12.68 37.42 18.24
CA TYR A 51 -13.19 36.10 17.90
C TYR A 51 -12.73 35.13 18.99
N PHE A 52 -13.69 34.61 19.75
CA PHE A 52 -13.48 33.41 20.55
C PHE A 52 -13.25 32.25 19.57
N ILE A 53 -12.00 31.87 19.36
CA ILE A 53 -11.67 30.63 18.68
C ILE A 53 -11.94 29.52 19.70
N CYS A 54 -13.12 28.91 19.64
CA CYS A 54 -13.24 27.54 20.13
C CYS A 54 -12.29 26.71 19.28
N THR A 55 -11.13 26.36 19.84
CA THR A 55 -10.30 25.30 19.29
C THR A 55 -11.08 24.01 19.46
N GLU A 56 -11.92 23.69 18.47
CA GLU A 56 -12.41 22.33 18.32
C GLU A 56 -11.18 21.43 18.24
N HIS A 57 -11.03 20.57 19.25
CA HIS A 57 -10.24 19.38 19.10
C HIS A 57 -10.80 18.63 17.88
N PHE A 58 -10.12 18.81 16.74
CA PHE A 58 -10.27 17.96 15.57
C PHE A 58 -9.88 16.55 16.00
N THR A 59 -10.84 15.85 16.58
CA THR A 59 -10.83 14.41 16.65
C THR A 59 -10.91 13.95 15.20
N ASN A 60 -9.87 13.22 14.77
CA ASN A 60 -9.77 12.53 13.49
C ASN A 60 -11.01 11.64 13.27
N ARG A 61 -12.10 12.23 12.77
CA ARG A 61 -13.15 11.48 12.06
C ARG A 61 -12.66 11.39 10.63
N GLY A 62 -12.11 10.24 10.27
CA GLY A 62 -11.69 9.96 8.91
C GLY A 62 -12.86 10.21 7.96
N PHE A 63 -12.67 11.16 7.04
CA PHE A 63 -13.48 11.20 5.84
C PHE A 63 -13.24 9.86 5.13
N ALA A 64 -14.27 9.01 5.07
CA ALA A 64 -14.24 7.86 4.20
C ALA A 64 -14.14 8.41 2.77
N LEU A 65 -12.96 8.32 2.17
CA LEU A 65 -12.75 8.70 0.78
C LEU A 65 -13.80 7.96 -0.06
N GLU A 66 -14.67 8.72 -0.73
CA GLU A 66 -15.78 8.16 -1.50
C GLU A 66 -15.23 7.17 -2.54
N THR A 67 -15.69 5.92 -2.45
CA THR A 67 -15.31 4.92 -3.44
C THR A 67 -16.25 5.00 -4.63
N ILE A 68 -15.71 5.19 -5.82
CA ILE A 68 -16.49 5.34 -7.04
C ILE A 68 -16.18 4.21 -8.02
N THR A 69 -17.23 3.65 -8.63
CA THR A 69 -17.11 2.59 -9.64
C THR A 69 -17.60 3.14 -10.98
N ILE A 70 -16.75 3.05 -12.00
CA ILE A 70 -16.95 3.69 -13.30
C ILE A 70 -16.88 2.62 -14.40
N HIS A 71 -17.80 2.67 -15.36
CA HIS A 71 -17.74 1.85 -16.57
C HIS A 71 -16.58 2.27 -17.47
N ILE A 72 -15.95 1.33 -18.19
CA ILE A 72 -14.77 1.65 -19.00
C ILE A 72 -15.06 2.71 -20.09
N GLU A 73 -16.31 2.79 -20.57
CA GLU A 73 -16.78 3.79 -21.52
C GLU A 73 -16.76 5.22 -20.95
N GLU A 74 -16.91 5.36 -19.62
CA GLU A 74 -16.93 6.65 -18.93
C GLU A 74 -15.54 7.13 -18.50
N LEU A 75 -14.49 6.31 -18.68
CA LEU A 75 -13.10 6.68 -18.41
C LEU A 75 -12.59 7.83 -19.31
N ILE A 76 -13.37 8.24 -20.30
CA ILE A 76 -13.11 9.43 -21.13
C ILE A 76 -13.26 10.75 -20.35
N LYS A 77 -13.98 10.74 -19.22
CA LYS A 77 -14.21 11.90 -18.37
C LYS A 77 -13.02 12.10 -17.41
N GLU A 78 -12.69 13.35 -17.10
CA GLU A 78 -11.75 13.65 -16.03
C GLU A 78 -12.40 13.44 -14.64
N PRO A 79 -11.64 13.06 -13.61
CA PRO A 79 -10.18 12.85 -13.60
C PRO A 79 -9.73 11.46 -14.10
N TYR A 80 -10.66 10.58 -14.48
CA TYR A 80 -10.38 9.17 -14.80
C TYR A 80 -9.46 9.01 -16.02
N ALA A 81 -9.67 9.83 -17.06
CA ALA A 81 -8.81 9.87 -18.24
C ALA A 81 -7.33 10.08 -17.86
N SER A 82 -7.07 11.04 -16.98
CA SER A 82 -5.73 11.34 -16.47
C SER A 82 -5.14 10.23 -15.60
N ILE A 83 -5.97 9.48 -14.87
CA ILE A 83 -5.49 8.32 -14.09
C ILE A 83 -5.14 7.15 -15.01
N ILE A 84 -5.99 6.84 -15.99
CA ILE A 84 -5.74 5.77 -16.95
C ILE A 84 -4.51 6.07 -17.80
N CYS A 85 -4.21 7.33 -18.08
CA CYS A 85 -3.05 7.77 -18.85
C CYS A 85 -2.01 8.51 -18.00
N TYR A 86 -1.88 8.17 -16.71
CA TYR A 86 -1.01 8.90 -15.79
C TYR A 86 0.44 9.01 -16.31
N PRO A 87 1.10 10.18 -16.19
CA PRO A 87 0.62 11.42 -15.57
C PRO A 87 -0.11 12.36 -16.53
N LYS A 88 -0.10 12.11 -17.84
CA LYS A 88 -0.66 13.03 -18.84
C LYS A 88 -1.48 12.29 -19.88
N ALA A 89 -2.76 12.62 -19.94
CA ALA A 89 -3.67 12.07 -20.93
C ALA A 89 -3.46 12.66 -22.33
N SER A 90 -3.60 11.80 -23.34
CA SER A 90 -3.88 12.21 -24.72
C SER A 90 -5.06 11.41 -25.23
N LYS A 91 -5.90 12.02 -26.09
CA LYS A 91 -7.09 11.35 -26.65
C LYS A 91 -6.72 10.04 -27.36
N ALA A 92 -5.60 10.04 -28.08
CA ALA A 92 -5.12 8.88 -28.82
C ALA A 92 -4.67 7.74 -27.89
N GLU A 93 -3.90 8.04 -26.83
CA GLU A 93 -3.45 7.03 -25.86
C GLU A 93 -4.62 6.47 -25.05
N LEU A 94 -5.55 7.34 -24.60
CA LEU A 94 -6.73 6.92 -23.85
C LEU A 94 -7.60 5.96 -24.66
N LYS A 95 -7.86 6.27 -25.94
CA LYS A 95 -8.61 5.38 -26.83
C LYS A 95 -7.94 4.01 -26.96
N LYS A 96 -6.62 3.96 -27.12
CA LYS A 96 -5.85 2.69 -27.15
C LYS A 96 -6.01 1.90 -25.86
N ARG A 97 -5.88 2.57 -24.72
CA ARG A 97 -5.99 1.95 -23.40
C ARG A 97 -7.40 1.42 -23.09
N ILE A 98 -8.45 2.15 -23.46
CA ILE A 98 -9.84 1.65 -23.33
C ILE A 98 -10.06 0.39 -24.18
N MET A 99 -9.51 0.35 -25.40
CA MET A 99 -9.58 -0.87 -26.24
C MET A 99 -8.82 -2.04 -25.60
N GLU A 100 -7.66 -1.81 -24.99
CA GLU A 100 -6.93 -2.84 -24.25
C GLU A 100 -7.74 -3.37 -23.06
N LEU A 101 -8.34 -2.50 -22.24
CA LEU A 101 -9.21 -2.89 -21.12
C LEU A 101 -10.38 -3.76 -21.58
N ARG A 102 -11.02 -3.37 -22.70
CA ARG A 102 -12.12 -4.15 -23.29
C ARG A 102 -11.65 -5.54 -23.73
N LYS A 103 -10.48 -5.64 -24.38
CA LYS A 103 -9.87 -6.92 -24.77
C LYS A 103 -9.52 -7.81 -23.58
N LEU A 104 -9.13 -7.19 -22.46
CA LEU A 104 -8.89 -7.89 -21.20
C LEU A 104 -10.18 -8.32 -20.48
N GLY A 105 -11.36 -7.89 -20.95
CA GLY A 105 -12.65 -8.22 -20.35
C GLY A 105 -13.00 -7.37 -19.13
N VAL A 106 -12.29 -6.27 -18.89
CA VAL A 106 -12.61 -5.33 -17.81
C VAL A 106 -13.89 -4.58 -18.15
N LYS A 107 -14.84 -4.54 -17.22
CA LYS A 107 -16.14 -3.87 -17.39
C LYS A 107 -16.22 -2.57 -16.61
N THR A 108 -15.73 -2.57 -15.37
CA THR A 108 -15.70 -1.40 -14.52
C THR A 108 -14.37 -1.28 -13.79
N ILE A 109 -14.01 -0.06 -13.43
CA ILE A 109 -12.88 0.25 -12.55
C ILE A 109 -13.44 0.91 -11.30
N LYS A 110 -13.01 0.44 -10.15
CA LYS A 110 -13.32 1.02 -8.85
C LYS A 110 -12.10 1.78 -8.31
N PHE A 111 -12.30 3.07 -8.09
CA PHE A 111 -11.35 3.97 -7.46
C PHE A 111 -11.60 3.96 -5.95
N SER A 112 -10.60 3.49 -5.22
CA SER A 112 -10.61 3.32 -3.77
C SER A 112 -9.18 3.08 -3.28
N GLY A 113 -8.90 3.43 -2.02
CA GLY A 113 -7.63 3.16 -1.36
C GLY A 113 -7.15 4.35 -0.54
N GLU A 114 -6.02 4.20 0.13
CA GLU A 114 -5.43 5.24 0.99
C GLU A 114 -4.53 6.22 0.22
N LYS A 115 -4.29 5.99 -1.08
CA LYS A 115 -3.48 6.85 -1.94
C LYS A 115 -4.36 7.60 -2.92
N GLU A 116 -3.84 8.70 -3.47
CA GLU A 116 -4.58 9.52 -4.41
C GLU A 116 -3.77 9.80 -5.69
N ALA A 117 -4.49 9.92 -6.81
CA ALA A 117 -4.00 10.53 -8.04
C ALA A 117 -5.10 11.44 -8.60
N PHE A 118 -4.79 12.70 -8.88
CA PHE A 118 -5.78 13.69 -9.33
C PHE A 118 -7.01 13.74 -8.41
N ASN A 119 -6.79 13.82 -7.09
CA ASN A 119 -7.82 13.83 -6.04
C ASN A 119 -8.78 12.62 -6.07
N THR A 120 -8.37 11.53 -6.72
CA THR A 120 -9.16 10.31 -6.83
C THR A 120 -8.46 9.19 -6.06
N PRO A 121 -9.17 8.47 -5.18
CA PRO A 121 -8.60 7.36 -4.42
C PRO A 121 -8.14 6.20 -5.31
N ILE A 122 -6.95 5.67 -5.03
CA ILE A 122 -6.33 4.55 -5.74
C ILE A 122 -5.66 3.59 -4.74
N LEU A 123 -5.49 2.32 -5.14
CA LEU A 123 -4.88 1.31 -4.27
C LEU A 123 -3.39 1.59 -4.03
N GLY A 124 -2.70 2.06 -5.06
CA GLY A 124 -1.27 2.30 -4.99
C GLY A 124 -0.75 3.06 -6.19
N LYS A 125 0.41 3.68 -6.01
CA LYS A 125 1.14 4.42 -7.04
C LYS A 125 2.63 4.23 -6.82
N GLY A 126 3.35 3.97 -7.90
CA GLY A 126 4.80 3.81 -7.92
C GLY A 126 5.45 4.55 -9.07
N CYS A 127 6.72 4.22 -9.31
CA CYS A 127 7.52 4.82 -10.37
C CYS A 127 7.04 4.39 -11.77
N VAL A 128 6.57 3.14 -11.93
CA VAL A 128 6.18 2.59 -13.23
C VAL A 128 4.67 2.41 -13.40
N GLY A 129 3.88 2.48 -12.31
CA GLY A 129 2.44 2.21 -12.41
C GLY A 129 1.53 2.84 -11.37
N ILE A 130 0.24 2.80 -11.67
CA ILE A 130 -0.89 3.04 -10.74
C ILE A 130 -1.64 1.72 -10.57
N VAL A 131 -2.13 1.44 -9.37
CA VAL A 131 -2.94 0.26 -9.07
C VAL A 131 -4.34 0.69 -8.67
N VAL A 132 -5.36 0.08 -9.31
CA VAL A 132 -6.79 0.29 -9.02
C VAL A 132 -7.51 -1.06 -8.94
N ILE A 133 -8.75 -1.05 -8.45
CA ILE A 133 -9.61 -2.24 -8.51
C ILE A 133 -10.28 -2.26 -9.89
N ALA A 134 -10.35 -3.44 -10.51
CA ALA A 134 -11.12 -3.67 -11.73
C ALA A 134 -12.08 -4.84 -11.54
N HIS A 135 -13.24 -4.77 -12.18
CA HIS A 135 -14.16 -5.90 -12.27
C HIS A 135 -14.09 -6.52 -13.65
N ARG A 136 -13.80 -7.81 -13.69
CA ARG A 136 -13.71 -8.63 -14.90
C ARG A 136 -14.57 -9.87 -14.68
N ASN A 137 -15.55 -10.10 -15.56
CA ASN A 137 -16.45 -11.25 -15.47
C ASN A 137 -17.14 -11.41 -14.09
N GLY A 138 -17.50 -10.29 -13.45
CA GLY A 138 -18.09 -10.29 -12.10
C GLY A 138 -17.10 -10.46 -10.94
N GLU A 139 -15.82 -10.73 -11.23
CA GLU A 139 -14.78 -10.91 -10.22
C GLU A 139 -14.01 -9.62 -9.96
N LYS A 140 -13.69 -9.37 -8.69
CA LYS A 140 -12.86 -8.26 -8.23
C LYS A 140 -11.37 -8.60 -8.42
N THR A 141 -10.66 -7.73 -9.12
CA THR A 141 -9.24 -7.93 -9.50
C THR A 141 -8.43 -6.67 -9.24
N ALA A 142 -7.11 -6.82 -9.08
CA ALA A 142 -6.19 -5.70 -9.06
C ALA A 142 -5.71 -5.43 -10.49
N LEU A 143 -5.81 -4.17 -10.92
CA LEU A 143 -5.33 -3.71 -12.22
C LEU A 143 -4.15 -2.76 -12.00
N LYS A 144 -2.96 -3.19 -12.39
CA LYS A 144 -1.78 -2.33 -12.49
C LYS A 144 -1.73 -1.70 -13.88
N ILE A 145 -1.71 -0.38 -13.90
CA ILE A 145 -1.74 0.50 -15.07
C ILE A 145 -0.35 1.08 -15.25
N ARG A 146 0.29 0.80 -16.39
CA ARG A 146 1.60 1.38 -16.72
C ARG A 146 1.49 2.90 -16.85
N ARG A 147 2.38 3.64 -16.22
CA ARG A 147 2.47 5.08 -16.46
C ARG A 147 2.95 5.35 -17.89
N VAL A 148 2.48 6.44 -18.48
CA VAL A 148 2.87 6.85 -19.83
C VAL A 148 4.35 7.24 -19.88
N ASP A 149 4.86 7.85 -18.79
CA ASP A 149 6.24 8.31 -18.61
C ASP A 149 7.19 7.25 -18.03
N ALA A 150 6.73 6.01 -17.86
CA ALA A 150 7.60 4.94 -17.40
C ALA A 150 8.69 4.64 -18.44
N ASP A 151 9.91 4.42 -17.95
CA ASP A 151 11.07 3.94 -18.71
C ASP A 151 10.80 2.62 -19.44
N ARG A 152 9.94 1.77 -18.85
CA ARG A 152 9.46 0.53 -19.47
C ARG A 152 8.31 0.78 -20.44
N ASN A 153 8.41 0.16 -21.61
CA ASN A 153 7.45 0.34 -22.71
C ASN A 153 6.25 -0.65 -22.68
N ARG A 154 6.29 -1.67 -21.80
CA ARG A 154 5.28 -2.74 -21.68
C ARG A 154 5.19 -3.30 -20.25
N MET A 155 4.04 -3.88 -19.89
CA MET A 155 3.83 -4.62 -18.63
C MET A 155 4.26 -6.10 -18.68
N SER A 156 4.70 -6.59 -19.84
CA SER A 156 5.01 -8.02 -20.05
C SER A 156 6.14 -8.53 -19.17
N GLU A 157 7.17 -7.73 -18.93
CA GLU A 157 8.32 -8.13 -18.10
C GLU A 157 7.90 -8.38 -16.64
N GLU A 158 7.08 -7.50 -16.06
CA GLU A 158 6.56 -7.70 -14.70
C GLU A 158 5.60 -8.91 -14.65
N ALA A 159 4.76 -9.06 -15.67
CA ALA A 159 3.86 -10.20 -15.77
C ALA A 159 4.60 -11.54 -15.83
N GLU A 160 5.74 -11.60 -16.53
CA GLU A 160 6.58 -12.80 -16.60
C GLU A 160 7.17 -13.14 -15.24
N LYS A 161 7.72 -12.16 -14.52
CA LYS A 161 8.24 -12.36 -13.15
C LYS A 161 7.14 -12.85 -12.19
N LEU A 162 5.93 -12.28 -12.29
CA LEU A 162 4.78 -12.73 -11.51
C LEU A 162 4.38 -14.18 -11.85
N LYS A 163 4.37 -14.56 -13.14
CA LYS A 163 4.10 -15.94 -13.56
C LYS A 163 5.14 -16.92 -13.01
N ILE A 164 6.41 -16.54 -13.02
CA ILE A 164 7.49 -17.34 -12.43
C ILE A 164 7.28 -17.51 -10.92
N ALA A 165 6.97 -16.43 -10.19
CA ALA A 165 6.62 -16.54 -8.77
C ALA A 165 5.39 -17.43 -8.53
N ASN A 166 4.35 -17.31 -9.36
CA ASN A 166 3.15 -18.14 -9.26
C ASN A 166 3.41 -19.62 -9.52
N SER A 167 4.44 -19.97 -10.30
CA SER A 167 4.81 -21.38 -10.57
C SER A 167 5.18 -22.15 -9.29
N VAL A 168 5.58 -21.43 -8.24
CA VAL A 168 5.85 -21.97 -6.89
C VAL A 168 4.82 -21.50 -5.85
N GLY A 169 3.65 -21.02 -6.31
CA GLY A 169 2.56 -20.60 -5.43
C GLY A 169 2.81 -19.29 -4.66
N VAL A 170 3.77 -18.46 -5.11
CA VAL A 170 4.10 -17.19 -4.47
C VAL A 170 3.42 -16.02 -5.19
N GLY A 171 2.91 -15.08 -4.39
CA GLY A 171 2.30 -13.83 -4.85
C GLY A 171 0.84 -13.95 -5.31
N PRO A 172 0.21 -12.82 -5.71
CA PRO A 172 -1.14 -12.80 -6.28
C PRO A 172 -1.20 -13.62 -7.57
N LYS A 173 -2.31 -14.30 -7.82
CA LYS A 173 -2.49 -15.02 -9.09
C LYS A 173 -2.48 -14.07 -10.28
N PHE A 174 -1.63 -14.31 -11.26
CA PHE A 174 -1.66 -13.69 -12.57
C PHE A 174 -2.98 -14.04 -13.27
N LEU A 175 -3.61 -13.04 -13.93
CA LEU A 175 -4.85 -13.25 -14.67
C LEU A 175 -4.68 -12.94 -16.16
N ALA A 176 -4.19 -11.76 -16.50
CA ALA A 176 -4.00 -11.34 -17.89
C ALA A 176 -3.03 -10.15 -17.98
N VAL A 177 -2.47 -9.92 -19.17
CA VAL A 177 -1.60 -8.78 -19.45
C VAL A 177 -1.87 -8.23 -20.84
N SER A 178 -1.75 -6.92 -20.98
CA SER A 178 -1.67 -6.23 -22.27
C SER A 178 -0.39 -5.38 -22.30
N ARG A 179 -0.26 -4.49 -23.30
CA ARG A 179 0.88 -3.58 -23.34
C ARG A 179 0.93 -2.68 -22.10
N ASN A 180 -0.20 -2.11 -21.71
CA ASN A 180 -0.28 -1.10 -20.66
C ASN A 180 -0.89 -1.59 -19.33
N PHE A 181 -1.40 -2.81 -19.28
CA PHE A 181 -2.14 -3.30 -18.12
C PHE A 181 -1.68 -4.68 -17.68
N LEU A 182 -1.60 -4.89 -16.37
CA LEU A 182 -1.44 -6.19 -15.72
C LEU A 182 -2.63 -6.42 -14.78
N LEU A 183 -3.39 -7.48 -15.05
CA LEU A 183 -4.47 -7.97 -14.18
C LEU A 183 -3.97 -9.12 -13.33
N MET A 184 -4.23 -9.02 -12.04
CA MET A 184 -3.88 -10.04 -11.05
C MET A 184 -4.96 -10.14 -9.97
N GLN A 185 -4.89 -11.19 -9.16
CA GLN A 185 -5.75 -11.38 -8.00
C GLN A 185 -5.73 -10.12 -7.12
N PHE A 186 -6.91 -9.65 -6.75
CA PHE A 186 -7.03 -8.67 -5.68
C PHE A 186 -6.84 -9.38 -4.33
N VAL A 187 -5.78 -9.02 -3.60
CA VAL A 187 -5.54 -9.56 -2.27
C VAL A 187 -6.22 -8.65 -1.25
N GLU A 188 -7.32 -9.12 -0.68
CA GLU A 188 -7.97 -8.46 0.45
C GLU A 188 -7.17 -8.68 1.72
N GLY A 189 -6.80 -7.59 2.39
CA GLY A 189 -6.03 -7.65 3.62
C GLY A 189 -5.41 -6.31 3.98
N GLU A 190 -4.49 -6.34 4.93
CA GLU A 190 -3.73 -5.17 5.35
C GLU A 190 -2.24 -5.39 5.11
N PHE A 191 -1.53 -4.29 4.91
CA PHE A 191 -0.07 -4.35 4.90
C PHE A 191 0.46 -4.83 6.25
N LEU A 192 1.52 -5.63 6.21
CA LEU A 192 2.10 -6.29 7.37
C LEU A 192 2.35 -5.35 8.57
N PRO A 193 2.94 -4.14 8.41
CA PRO A 193 3.17 -3.25 9.55
C PRO A 193 1.89 -2.81 10.28
N LYS A 194 0.81 -2.56 9.53
CA LYS A 194 -0.52 -2.19 10.05
C LYS A 194 -1.20 -3.40 10.67
N TRP A 195 -1.09 -4.56 10.03
CA TRP A 195 -1.60 -5.81 10.58
C TRP A 195 -0.96 -6.14 11.94
N LEU A 196 0.35 -5.90 12.10
CA LEU A 196 1.08 -6.05 13.36
C LEU A 196 0.68 -5.03 14.45
N GLU A 197 -0.10 -3.99 14.17
CA GLU A 197 -0.60 -3.09 15.24
C GLU A 197 -1.76 -3.72 16.01
N LYS A 198 -2.39 -4.75 15.45
CA LYS A 198 -3.54 -5.41 16.05
C LYS A 198 -3.14 -6.27 17.25
N ARG A 199 -4.11 -6.48 18.15
CA ARG A 199 -4.02 -7.50 19.19
C ARG A 199 -4.18 -8.87 18.54
N LEU A 200 -3.07 -9.60 18.45
CA LEU A 200 -2.97 -10.89 17.73
C LEU A 200 -2.51 -11.97 18.70
N LYS A 201 -2.98 -13.21 18.49
CA LYS A 201 -2.41 -14.38 19.17
C LYS A 201 -1.00 -14.62 18.64
N LYS A 202 -0.08 -14.99 19.55
CA LYS A 202 1.32 -15.28 19.23
C LYS A 202 1.45 -16.28 18.07
N ASP A 203 0.65 -17.35 18.09
CA ASP A 203 0.72 -18.40 17.07
C ASP A 203 0.30 -17.91 15.67
N HIS A 204 -0.67 -17.00 15.57
CA HIS A 204 -1.04 -16.39 14.29
C HIS A 204 0.09 -15.54 13.73
N VAL A 205 0.81 -14.80 14.59
CA VAL A 205 1.98 -14.02 14.19
C VAL A 205 3.09 -14.93 13.71
N LYS A 206 3.40 -15.99 14.46
CA LYS A 206 4.40 -16.99 14.04
C LYS A 206 4.04 -17.63 12.69
N ALA A 207 2.79 -18.03 12.50
CA ALA A 207 2.32 -18.63 11.25
C ALA A 207 2.46 -17.69 10.05
N VAL A 208 2.11 -16.41 10.20
CA VAL A 208 2.29 -15.40 9.15
C VAL A 208 3.77 -15.19 8.83
N LEU A 209 4.62 -15.01 9.84
CA LEU A 209 6.06 -14.80 9.65
C LEU A 209 6.73 -16.00 8.97
N ARG A 210 6.34 -17.22 9.38
CA ARG A 210 6.77 -18.46 8.73
C ARG A 210 6.33 -18.50 7.27
N GLY A 211 5.06 -18.22 6.97
CA GLY A 211 4.54 -18.21 5.61
C GLY A 211 5.21 -17.16 4.70
N ILE A 212 5.66 -16.03 5.26
CA ILE A 212 6.48 -15.04 4.53
C ILE A 212 7.86 -15.62 4.19
N LEU A 213 8.54 -16.23 5.16
CA LEU A 213 9.86 -16.82 4.95
C LEU A 213 9.83 -18.02 4.00
N GLU A 214 8.79 -18.85 4.06
CA GLU A 214 8.59 -19.95 3.14
C GLU A 214 8.41 -19.45 1.70
N GLN A 215 7.61 -18.40 1.49
CA GLN A 215 7.52 -17.77 0.16
C GLN A 215 8.87 -17.24 -0.32
N CYS A 216 9.65 -16.59 0.56
CA CYS A 216 10.99 -16.09 0.22
C CYS A 216 11.96 -17.23 -0.12
N TRP A 217 11.91 -18.35 0.60
CA TRP A 217 12.72 -19.53 0.33
C TRP A 217 12.36 -20.17 -1.01
N LEU A 218 11.07 -20.26 -1.34
CA LEU A 218 10.61 -20.74 -2.64
C LEU A 218 11.13 -19.86 -3.78
N LEU A 219 11.08 -18.53 -3.63
CA LEU A 219 11.64 -17.58 -4.60
C LEU A 219 13.16 -17.74 -4.76
N ASP A 220 13.90 -17.87 -3.64
CA ASP A 220 15.34 -18.09 -3.65
C ASP A 220 15.74 -19.37 -4.38
N ASN A 221 14.94 -20.44 -4.25
CA ASN A 221 15.20 -21.74 -4.87
C ASN A 221 14.98 -21.73 -6.38
N ILE A 222 14.03 -20.95 -6.89
CA ILE A 222 13.81 -20.80 -8.33
C ILE A 222 14.67 -19.70 -8.97
N GLY A 223 15.54 -19.05 -8.20
CA GLY A 223 16.43 -18.02 -8.72
C GLY A 223 15.79 -16.64 -8.89
N LEU A 224 14.55 -16.42 -8.42
CA LEU A 224 13.86 -15.14 -8.60
C LEU A 224 14.10 -14.24 -7.38
N ASP A 225 14.97 -13.23 -7.51
CA ASP A 225 15.16 -12.22 -6.47
C ASP A 225 14.12 -11.11 -6.58
N HIS A 226 13.37 -10.82 -5.52
CA HIS A 226 12.34 -9.77 -5.51
C HIS A 226 12.94 -8.36 -5.58
N GLY A 227 14.07 -8.11 -4.91
CA GLY A 227 14.79 -6.82 -4.96
C GLY A 227 14.33 -5.71 -4.01
N GLU A 228 13.19 -5.85 -3.32
CA GLU A 228 12.63 -4.79 -2.45
C GLU A 228 12.27 -5.29 -1.03
N LEU A 229 12.65 -6.52 -0.67
CA LEU A 229 12.27 -7.12 0.61
C LEU A 229 13.09 -6.66 1.82
N SER A 230 14.19 -5.92 1.62
CA SER A 230 15.00 -5.35 2.70
C SER A 230 14.30 -4.21 3.44
N TYR A 231 13.30 -3.59 2.78
CA TYR A 231 12.37 -2.65 3.38
C TYR A 231 10.99 -2.84 2.75
N ALA A 232 10.17 -3.67 3.38
CA ALA A 232 8.94 -4.20 2.78
C ALA A 232 7.61 -3.67 3.38
N PRO A 233 7.47 -2.39 3.82
CA PRO A 233 6.25 -1.96 4.51
C PRO A 233 4.99 -2.00 3.64
N LYS A 234 5.15 -2.00 2.31
CA LYS A 234 4.07 -2.02 1.30
C LYS A 234 4.07 -3.27 0.41
N HIS A 235 4.96 -4.23 0.66
CA HIS A 235 5.18 -5.38 -0.23
C HIS A 235 4.61 -6.70 0.32
N ILE A 236 4.02 -6.68 1.52
CA ILE A 236 3.39 -7.85 2.12
C ILE A 236 1.99 -7.47 2.59
N ILE A 237 0.98 -8.16 2.06
CA ILE A 237 -0.40 -8.08 2.51
C ILE A 237 -0.75 -9.36 3.28
N VAL A 238 -1.38 -9.23 4.43
CA VAL A 238 -1.92 -10.34 5.21
C VAL A 238 -3.44 -10.31 5.13
N ASN A 239 -4.04 -11.39 4.64
CA ASN A 239 -5.50 -11.48 4.56
C ASN A 239 -6.14 -11.84 5.91
N SER A 240 -7.47 -11.83 5.96
CA SER A 240 -8.24 -12.18 7.17
C SER A 240 -8.02 -13.61 7.65
N ALA A 241 -7.58 -14.52 6.78
CA ALA A 241 -7.26 -15.91 7.09
C ALA A 241 -5.78 -16.12 7.48
N TYR A 242 -5.05 -15.05 7.82
CA TYR A 242 -3.64 -15.08 8.20
C TYR A 242 -2.70 -15.64 7.13
N LYS A 243 -3.09 -15.55 5.86
CA LYS A 243 -2.23 -15.88 4.72
C LYS A 243 -1.49 -14.63 4.25
N PRO A 244 -0.14 -14.62 4.28
CA PRO A 244 0.64 -13.54 3.70
C PRO A 244 0.73 -13.67 2.18
N TYR A 245 0.85 -12.55 1.50
CA TYR A 245 1.10 -12.45 0.06
C TYR A 245 2.21 -11.43 -0.17
N ILE A 246 3.30 -11.88 -0.79
CA ILE A 246 4.32 -10.98 -1.34
C ILE A 246 3.81 -10.38 -2.64
N ILE A 247 3.84 -9.05 -2.78
CA ILE A 247 3.30 -8.33 -3.93
C ILE A 247 4.36 -7.43 -4.58
N ASP A 248 4.08 -7.02 -5.82
CA ASP A 248 4.90 -6.09 -6.61
C ASP A 248 6.23 -6.68 -7.08
N PHE A 249 6.19 -7.45 -8.17
CA PHE A 249 7.37 -8.10 -8.77
C PHE A 249 8.07 -7.23 -9.83
N GLU A 250 7.83 -5.93 -9.82
CA GLU A 250 8.37 -4.98 -10.79
C GLU A 250 9.92 -4.98 -10.80
N THR A 251 10.52 -4.97 -9.62
CA THR A 251 11.97 -4.94 -9.37
C THR A 251 12.61 -6.32 -9.33
N ALA A 252 11.80 -7.37 -9.50
CA ALA A 252 12.30 -8.73 -9.44
C ALA A 252 13.24 -9.04 -10.62
N SER A 253 14.17 -9.96 -10.41
CA SER A 253 15.23 -10.28 -11.37
C SER A 253 15.67 -11.73 -11.24
N LEU A 254 15.90 -12.38 -12.39
CA LEU A 254 16.55 -13.69 -12.49
C LEU A 254 18.08 -13.58 -12.62
N ASN A 255 18.59 -12.38 -12.93
CA ASN A 255 20.02 -12.16 -13.17
C ASN A 255 20.78 -11.86 -11.87
N ARG A 256 20.06 -11.44 -10.83
CA ARG A 256 20.63 -11.09 -9.53
C ARG A 256 20.64 -12.33 -8.64
N ARG A 257 21.73 -12.55 -7.89
CA ARG A 257 21.77 -13.62 -6.88
C ARG A 257 20.63 -13.41 -5.87
N PRO A 258 19.75 -14.40 -5.66
CA PRO A 258 18.64 -14.26 -4.72
C PRO A 258 19.09 -14.02 -3.29
N SER A 259 18.38 -13.16 -2.60
CA SER A 259 18.59 -12.85 -1.20
C SER A 259 17.27 -12.54 -0.49
N ASN A 260 16.16 -13.13 -0.96
CA ASN A 260 14.83 -12.84 -0.44
C ASN A 260 14.72 -13.17 1.05
N VAL A 261 15.14 -14.37 1.47
CA VAL A 261 15.11 -14.80 2.88
C VAL A 261 15.97 -13.88 3.74
N THR A 262 17.18 -13.57 3.29
CA THR A 262 18.09 -12.67 4.04
C THR A 262 17.51 -11.27 4.15
N SER A 263 17.01 -10.71 3.05
CA SER A 263 16.45 -9.36 2.99
C SER A 263 15.22 -9.23 3.88
N ILE A 264 14.30 -10.19 3.82
CA ILE A 264 13.09 -10.10 4.65
C ILE A 264 13.40 -10.33 6.13
N CYS A 265 14.37 -11.18 6.48
CA CYS A 265 14.79 -11.32 7.88
C CYS A 265 15.36 -10.01 8.45
N GLN A 266 16.09 -9.22 7.63
CA GLN A 266 16.57 -7.91 8.07
C GLN A 266 15.39 -6.99 8.45
N PHE A 267 14.38 -6.92 7.59
CA PHE A 267 13.17 -6.11 7.82
C PHE A 267 12.33 -6.58 9.02
N LEU A 268 12.23 -7.90 9.23
CA LEU A 268 11.33 -8.49 10.23
C LEU A 268 11.95 -8.70 11.61
N PHE A 269 13.27 -8.89 11.72
CA PHE A 269 13.89 -9.34 12.98
C PHE A 269 15.11 -8.54 13.42
N ILE A 270 15.73 -7.75 12.52
CA ILE A 270 17.02 -7.12 12.82
C ILE A 270 16.86 -5.64 13.18
N SER A 271 16.21 -4.85 12.32
CA SER A 271 16.14 -3.39 12.50
C SER A 271 14.79 -2.79 12.11
N GLY A 272 14.50 -1.62 12.69
CA GLY A 272 13.28 -0.84 12.41
C GLY A 272 12.08 -1.18 13.29
N GLN A 273 11.03 -0.38 13.15
CA GLN A 273 9.80 -0.47 13.94
C GLN A 273 9.06 -1.80 13.73
N THR A 274 9.08 -2.35 12.50
CA THR A 274 8.48 -3.65 12.22
C THR A 274 9.14 -4.74 13.06
N ALA A 275 10.48 -4.75 13.15
CA ALA A 275 11.20 -5.73 13.94
C ALA A 275 10.89 -5.63 15.44
N GLN A 276 10.76 -4.41 15.97
CA GLN A 276 10.35 -4.20 17.36
C GLN A 276 8.97 -4.80 17.64
N LYS A 277 7.97 -4.50 16.78
CA LYS A 277 6.61 -5.06 16.88
C LYS A 277 6.60 -6.59 16.77
N VAL A 278 7.46 -7.18 15.94
CA VAL A 278 7.60 -8.63 15.82
C VAL A 278 8.13 -9.24 17.12
N ILE A 279 9.22 -8.69 17.66
CA ILE A 279 9.84 -9.17 18.91
C ILE A 279 8.85 -9.06 20.08
N GLU A 280 8.12 -7.95 20.19
CA GLU A 280 7.09 -7.77 21.23
C GLU A 280 6.00 -8.85 21.19
N LYS A 281 5.63 -9.34 19.99
CA LYS A 281 4.57 -10.35 19.84
C LYS A 281 5.05 -11.80 19.90
N VAL A 282 6.26 -12.06 19.38
CA VAL A 282 6.81 -13.41 19.26
C VAL A 282 7.64 -13.78 20.50
N GLY A 283 8.15 -12.81 21.23
CA GLY A 283 9.07 -13.00 22.35
C GLY A 283 10.53 -12.81 21.92
N GLU A 284 11.44 -13.28 22.77
CA GLU A 284 12.87 -13.04 22.58
C GLU A 284 13.40 -13.70 21.29
N VAL A 285 14.03 -12.89 20.44
CA VAL A 285 14.74 -13.30 19.22
C VAL A 285 16.19 -12.89 19.36
N HIS A 286 17.09 -13.86 19.43
CA HIS A 286 18.51 -13.59 19.55
C HIS A 286 19.09 -13.19 18.20
N LYS A 287 19.26 -11.87 17.97
CA LYS A 287 19.76 -11.33 16.70
C LYS A 287 21.07 -11.95 16.23
N LYS A 288 21.99 -12.29 17.15
CA LYS A 288 23.25 -12.97 16.81
C LYS A 288 23.00 -14.34 16.16
N ALA A 289 22.14 -15.16 16.76
CA ALA A 289 21.76 -16.46 16.23
C ALA A 289 21.09 -16.35 14.85
N VAL A 290 20.21 -15.36 14.67
CA VAL A 290 19.59 -15.09 13.36
C VAL A 290 20.66 -14.74 12.32
N MET A 291 21.61 -13.87 12.65
CA MET A 291 22.68 -13.48 11.73
C MET A 291 23.61 -14.66 11.38
N GLU A 292 23.91 -15.55 12.32
CA GLU A 292 24.68 -16.77 12.07
C GLU A 292 23.93 -17.75 11.15
N ALA A 293 22.65 -18.01 11.44
CA ALA A 293 21.81 -18.87 10.59
C ALA A 293 21.70 -18.32 9.15
N LEU A 294 21.54 -17.00 9.00
CA LEU A 294 21.52 -16.33 7.70
C LEU A 294 22.85 -16.45 6.95
N ARG A 295 24.00 -16.40 7.64
CA ARG A 295 25.32 -16.61 7.02
C ARG A 295 25.44 -18.02 6.46
N SER A 296 25.04 -19.04 7.23
CA SER A 296 25.04 -20.43 6.78
C SER A 296 24.12 -20.63 5.57
N TYR A 297 22.90 -20.10 5.62
CA TYR A 297 21.96 -20.17 4.49
C TYR A 297 22.48 -19.47 3.23
N LYS A 298 23.16 -18.32 3.38
CA LYS A 298 23.74 -17.60 2.23
C LYS A 298 24.85 -18.41 1.56
N GLN A 299 25.62 -19.18 2.34
CA GLN A 299 26.65 -20.08 1.81
C GLN A 299 26.01 -21.29 1.12
N ASP A 300 25.01 -21.91 1.76
CA ASP A 300 24.33 -23.11 1.26
C ASP A 300 22.82 -23.08 1.57
N ARG A 301 21.99 -23.02 0.53
CA ARG A 301 20.52 -22.82 0.62
C ARG A 301 19.74 -24.12 0.80
N THR A 302 20.19 -25.01 1.68
CA THR A 302 19.48 -26.24 2.00
C THR A 302 18.25 -25.99 2.86
N LYS A 303 17.26 -26.90 2.80
CA LYS A 303 16.11 -26.91 3.71
C LYS A 303 16.55 -26.92 5.17
N ALA A 304 17.61 -27.65 5.52
CA ALA A 304 18.16 -27.69 6.87
C ALA A 304 18.65 -26.31 7.35
N ASN A 305 19.36 -25.56 6.49
CA ASN A 305 19.79 -24.20 6.84
C ASN A 305 18.62 -23.21 6.89
N PHE A 306 17.58 -23.41 6.07
CA PHE A 306 16.35 -22.63 6.18
C PHE A 306 15.61 -22.89 7.52
N GLU A 307 15.48 -24.14 7.95
CA GLU A 307 14.86 -24.50 9.24
C GLU A 307 15.61 -23.90 10.44
N LYS A 308 16.96 -23.82 10.38
CA LYS A 308 17.76 -23.11 11.40
C LYS A 308 17.39 -21.63 11.52
N ILE A 309 17.03 -20.98 10.41
CA ILE A 309 16.55 -19.59 10.43
C ILE A 309 15.20 -19.50 11.15
N LEU A 310 14.26 -20.40 10.86
CA LEU A 310 12.95 -20.42 11.53
C LEU A 310 13.10 -20.62 13.05
N GLU A 311 14.03 -21.48 13.44
CA GLU A 311 14.39 -21.70 14.85
C GLU A 311 14.96 -20.45 15.50
N ALA A 312 15.99 -19.84 14.88
CA ALA A 312 16.63 -18.63 15.39
C ALA A 312 15.67 -17.43 15.48
N CYS A 313 14.68 -17.37 14.59
CA CYS A 313 13.62 -16.37 14.59
C CYS A 313 12.49 -16.68 15.61
N GLY A 314 12.54 -17.80 16.32
CA GLY A 314 11.53 -18.19 17.33
C GLY A 314 10.17 -18.59 16.73
N ILE A 315 10.13 -18.94 15.44
CA ILE A 315 8.90 -19.21 14.67
C ILE A 315 8.83 -20.63 14.10
N LYS A 316 9.75 -21.50 14.51
CA LYS A 316 9.62 -22.95 14.33
C LYS A 316 8.38 -23.43 15.11
N LEU A 317 7.60 -24.29 14.47
CA LEU A 317 6.45 -24.96 15.08
C LEU A 317 6.94 -26.13 15.93
#